data_AF-A0A383W4I9-F1
#
_entry.id   AF-A0A383W4I9-F1
#
_cell.length_a   1.000
_cell.length_b   1.000
_cell.length_c   1.000
_cell.angle_alpha   90.00
_cell.angle_beta   90.00
_cell.angle_gamma   90.00
#
_symmetry.space_group_name_H-M   'P 1'
#
loop_
_entity.id
_entity.type
_entity.pdbx_description
1 polymer ?
#
loop_
_entity_poly.entity_id
_entity_poly.type
_entity_poly.pdbx_seq_one_letter_code
_entity_poly.pdbx_strand_id
1 'polypeptide(L)'
;MVGSQQWEETSHRYHRIISAAINGNSCSPVCGDAIRRGLAGFQHLGSTAGGRQQLADTFNLCGAADAVLPDPRAVFALEMDQYGWFEGYAQVKNQPPLMGQVALACDVMTDVITKGGDELQALAAATTYFASNGSAGWCYDFNATLFMTGPSTYTYQSCTQGFPNTAMLPERHTRRHTLVPPYKVHQKELESECRQIFGQDLPRLKVPAVAADVKRLLREVGGVVFTNGEFDGWAGGSFLSDEDVWPAAHSTVKTRQQQQQSGAAASQGLPPASSISRRLAAAGSASSSSSSSSTAAKARVAFVSYKGASHCTDTHNLAVHSPAQQPSSWARQRRQAMQYAQQFADRQRRSMLLQGSR
;
A
#
# COMPACT_ATOMS: atom_id res chain seq x y z
N MET A 1 9.29 10.80 -8.95
CA MET A 1 8.01 10.22 -8.50
C MET A 1 7.57 10.88 -7.21
N VAL A 2 8.34 10.86 -6.12
CA VAL A 2 7.98 11.64 -4.90
C VAL A 2 7.60 13.08 -5.26
N GLY A 3 6.44 13.54 -4.77
CA GLY A 3 5.90 14.87 -5.08
C GLY A 3 5.31 15.06 -6.48
N SER A 4 5.27 14.02 -7.33
CA SER A 4 4.57 14.03 -8.61
C SER A 4 3.17 13.43 -8.50
N GLN A 5 2.26 13.80 -9.41
CA GLN A 5 0.90 13.27 -9.44
C GLN A 5 0.84 11.73 -9.49
N GLN A 6 1.74 11.07 -10.24
CA GLN A 6 1.75 9.60 -10.32
C GLN A 6 2.03 8.95 -8.95
N TRP A 7 2.92 9.55 -8.16
CA TRP A 7 3.20 9.08 -6.81
C TRP A 7 2.02 9.35 -5.88
N GLU A 8 1.42 10.53 -5.97
CA GLU A 8 0.24 10.88 -5.20
C GLU A 8 -0.91 9.86 -5.45
N GLU A 9 -1.16 9.55 -6.72
CA GLU A 9 -2.16 8.53 -7.11
C GLU A 9 -1.79 7.13 -6.62
N THR A 10 -0.51 6.75 -6.68
CA THR A 10 -0.03 5.44 -6.22
C THR A 10 -0.17 5.30 -4.71
N SER A 11 0.26 6.30 -3.95
CA SER A 11 0.12 6.36 -2.48
C SER A 11 -1.35 6.34 -2.07
N HIS A 12 -2.20 7.12 -2.74
CA HIS A 12 -3.64 7.10 -2.45
C HIS A 12 -4.25 5.70 -2.67
N ARG A 13 -3.87 5.02 -3.76
CA ARG A 13 -4.31 3.64 -4.02
C ARG A 13 -3.78 2.68 -2.95
N TYR A 14 -2.52 2.81 -2.56
CA TYR A 14 -1.88 2.02 -1.51
C TYR A 14 -2.69 2.05 -0.22
N HIS A 15 -2.86 3.23 0.38
CA HIS A 15 -3.55 3.38 1.65
C HIS A 15 -5.03 3.01 1.59
N ARG A 16 -5.67 3.17 0.43
CA ARG A 16 -7.05 2.74 0.21
C ARG A 16 -7.17 1.21 0.19
N ILE A 17 -6.23 0.52 -0.45
CA ILE A 17 -6.18 -0.94 -0.44
C ILE A 17 -5.94 -1.45 0.98
N ILE A 18 -5.01 -0.85 1.72
CA ILE A 18 -4.77 -1.20 3.13
C ILE A 18 -6.05 -1.03 3.96
N SER A 19 -6.77 0.09 3.81
CA SER A 19 -8.06 0.27 4.52
C SER A 19 -9.10 -0.79 4.14
N ALA A 20 -9.20 -1.15 2.86
CA ALA A 20 -10.10 -2.20 2.40
C ALA A 20 -9.70 -3.58 2.92
N ALA A 21 -8.38 -3.85 2.98
CA ALA A 21 -7.82 -5.07 3.52
C ALA A 21 -8.15 -5.21 5.01
N ILE A 22 -8.04 -4.15 5.82
CA ILE A 22 -8.43 -4.23 7.23
C ILE A 22 -9.90 -4.60 7.39
N ASN A 23 -10.80 -3.92 6.66
CA ASN A 23 -12.23 -4.22 6.73
C ASN A 23 -12.55 -5.63 6.25
N GLY A 24 -11.90 -6.09 5.17
CA GLY A 24 -12.08 -7.43 4.62
C GLY A 24 -11.43 -8.53 5.45
N ASN A 25 -10.42 -8.22 6.25
CA ASN A 25 -9.66 -9.18 7.05
C ASN A 25 -10.19 -9.34 8.47
N SER A 26 -10.81 -8.29 9.02
CA SER A 26 -11.43 -8.30 10.34
C SER A 26 -12.88 -8.80 10.33
N CYS A 27 -13.53 -8.83 9.16
CA CYS A 27 -14.98 -9.02 9.05
C CYS A 27 -15.82 -8.00 9.85
N SER A 28 -15.20 -6.92 10.33
CA SER A 28 -15.83 -5.90 11.17
C SER A 28 -15.57 -4.49 10.58
N PRO A 29 -16.57 -3.85 9.96
CA PRO A 29 -16.39 -2.48 9.45
C PRO A 29 -16.14 -1.47 10.59
N VAL A 30 -16.53 -1.80 11.82
CA VAL A 30 -16.32 -0.95 13.01
C VAL A 30 -14.83 -0.81 13.32
N CYS A 31 -14.03 -1.85 13.09
CA CYS A 31 -12.60 -1.83 13.43
C CYS A 31 -11.81 -0.82 12.58
N GLY A 32 -11.98 -0.83 11.26
CA GLY A 32 -11.28 0.12 10.39
C GLY A 32 -11.67 1.58 10.69
N ASP A 33 -12.92 1.81 11.09
CA ASP A 33 -13.38 3.11 11.53
C ASP A 33 -12.81 3.52 12.89
N ALA A 34 -12.69 2.58 13.83
CA ALA A 34 -12.07 2.80 15.13
C ALA A 34 -10.58 3.15 14.98
N ILE A 35 -9.83 2.39 14.16
CA ILE A 35 -8.42 2.67 13.85
C ILE A 35 -8.27 4.09 13.31
N ARG A 36 -9.11 4.46 12.32
CA ARG A 36 -9.05 5.80 11.72
C ARG A 36 -9.31 6.91 12.74
N ARG A 37 -10.31 6.73 13.62
CA ARG A 37 -10.64 7.73 14.65
C ARG A 37 -9.55 7.82 15.72
N GLY A 38 -9.00 6.69 16.16
CA GLY A 38 -7.89 6.64 17.10
C GLY A 38 -6.64 7.33 16.54
N LEU A 39 -6.26 7.04 15.28
CA LEU A 39 -5.13 7.71 14.61
C LEU A 39 -5.34 9.22 14.47
N ALA A 40 -6.56 9.67 14.15
CA ALA A 40 -6.88 11.10 14.10
C ALA A 40 -6.71 11.82 15.46
N GLY A 41 -6.80 11.08 16.57
CA GLY A 41 -6.60 11.62 17.93
C GLY A 41 -5.17 12.09 18.20
N PHE A 42 -4.16 11.51 17.53
CA PHE A 42 -2.74 11.85 17.73
C PHE A 42 -2.45 13.31 17.43
N GLN A 43 -2.88 13.81 16.27
CA GLN A 43 -2.61 15.19 15.85
C GLN A 43 -3.30 16.21 16.76
N HIS A 44 -4.51 15.87 17.23
CA HIS A 44 -5.25 16.72 18.16
C HIS A 44 -4.52 16.84 19.50
N LEU A 45 -4.22 15.71 20.14
CA LEU A 45 -3.54 15.67 21.44
C LEU A 45 -2.10 16.19 21.36
N GLY A 46 -1.40 15.87 20.28
CA GLY A 46 0.01 16.23 20.05
C GLY A 46 0.30 17.73 20.01
N SER A 47 -0.72 18.55 19.75
CA SER A 47 -0.60 20.00 19.67
C SER A 47 -0.29 20.69 20.99
N THR A 48 -0.50 20.02 22.12
CA THR A 48 -0.28 20.58 23.47
C THR A 48 0.63 19.70 24.31
N ALA A 49 1.34 20.28 25.29
CA ALA A 49 2.18 19.50 26.21
C ALA A 49 1.35 18.48 27.02
N GLY A 50 0.18 18.88 27.52
CA GLY A 50 -0.72 17.99 28.26
C GLY A 50 -1.26 16.84 27.41
N GLY A 51 -1.62 17.10 26.15
CA GLY A 51 -2.06 16.04 25.24
C GLY A 51 -0.92 15.10 24.82
N ARG A 52 0.33 15.58 24.71
CA ARG A 52 1.50 14.71 24.52
C ARG A 52 1.78 13.85 25.74
N GLN A 53 1.61 14.37 26.95
CA GLN A 53 1.65 13.55 28.18
C GLN A 53 0.55 12.48 28.16
N GLN A 54 -0.68 12.85 27.80
CA GLN A 54 -1.78 11.89 27.69
C GLN A 54 -1.48 10.78 26.67
N LEU A 55 -0.89 11.10 25.52
CA LEU A 55 -0.45 10.09 24.54
C LEU A 55 0.63 9.17 25.14
N ALA A 56 1.62 9.74 25.81
CA ALA A 56 2.70 8.98 26.44
C ALA A 56 2.16 7.99 27.50
N ASP A 57 1.21 8.45 28.32
CA ASP A 57 0.57 7.62 29.35
C ASP A 57 -0.31 6.54 28.72
N THR A 58 -1.10 6.89 27.69
CA THR A 58 -2.02 5.96 27.03
C THR A 58 -1.29 4.80 26.36
N PHE A 59 -0.15 5.07 25.70
CA PHE A 59 0.68 4.06 25.04
C PHE A 59 1.78 3.50 25.93
N ASN A 60 1.87 3.94 27.20
CA ASN A 60 2.89 3.52 28.15
C ASN A 60 4.32 3.62 27.57
N LEU A 61 4.68 4.81 27.05
CA LEU A 61 5.94 5.00 26.31
C LEU A 61 7.18 4.89 27.20
N CYS A 62 8.30 4.43 26.62
CA CYS A 62 9.58 4.33 27.31
C CYS A 62 10.24 5.71 27.52
N GLY A 63 9.89 6.39 28.61
CA GLY A 63 10.51 7.65 29.03
C GLY A 63 9.49 8.73 29.35
N ALA A 64 9.98 9.89 29.80
CA ALA A 64 9.12 11.04 30.06
C ALA A 64 8.60 11.64 28.73
N ALA A 65 7.35 12.10 28.72
CA ALA A 65 6.69 12.55 27.50
C ALA A 65 7.39 13.73 26.82
N ASP A 66 8.03 14.61 27.58
CA ASP A 66 8.82 15.73 27.07
C ASP A 66 10.11 15.28 26.38
N ALA A 67 10.65 14.11 26.76
CA ALA A 67 11.81 13.52 26.13
C ALA A 67 11.45 12.74 24.85
N VAL A 68 10.36 11.96 24.86
CA VAL A 68 10.00 11.06 23.74
C VAL A 68 9.00 11.68 22.75
N LEU A 69 8.18 12.64 23.19
CA LEU A 69 7.28 13.44 22.37
C LEU A 69 7.57 14.94 22.55
N PRO A 70 8.79 15.41 22.22
CA PRO A 70 9.19 16.80 22.44
C PRO A 70 8.38 17.79 21.60
N ASP A 71 7.94 17.37 20.41
CA ASP A 71 7.27 18.21 19.44
C ASP A 71 6.22 17.44 18.61
N PRO A 72 5.40 18.14 17.79
CA PRO A 72 4.42 17.49 16.92
C PRO A 72 4.99 16.51 15.89
N ARG A 73 6.29 16.61 15.54
CA ARG A 73 6.92 15.67 14.59
C ARG A 73 7.13 14.32 15.28
N ALA A 74 7.57 14.30 16.53
CA ALA A 74 7.66 13.06 17.31
C ALA A 74 6.29 12.40 17.50
N VAL A 75 5.23 13.18 17.69
CA VAL A 75 3.85 12.65 17.74
C VAL A 75 3.44 12.03 16.41
N PHE A 76 3.78 12.68 15.29
CA PHE A 76 3.52 12.13 13.97
C PHE A 76 4.31 10.83 13.71
N ALA A 77 5.56 10.74 14.19
CA ALA A 77 6.33 9.49 14.11
C ALA A 77 5.63 8.36 14.89
N LEU A 78 5.14 8.62 16.10
CA LEU A 78 4.34 7.64 16.85
C LEU A 78 3.05 7.26 16.12
N GLU A 79 2.32 8.23 15.55
CA GLU A 79 1.12 7.97 14.75
C GLU A 79 1.42 7.04 13.55
N MET A 80 2.51 7.30 12.84
CA MET A 80 2.92 6.49 11.69
C MET A 80 3.40 5.09 12.08
N ASP A 81 4.05 4.97 13.23
CA ASP A 81 4.45 3.70 13.82
C ASP A 81 3.22 2.85 14.20
N GLN A 82 2.19 3.46 14.81
CA GLN A 82 0.90 2.81 15.06
C GLN A 82 0.20 2.39 13.77
N TYR A 83 0.17 3.25 12.77
CA TYR A 83 -0.35 2.90 11.45
C TYR A 83 0.42 1.72 10.82
N GLY A 84 1.75 1.70 10.96
CA GLY A 84 2.65 0.68 10.42
C GLY A 84 2.32 -0.74 10.87
N TRP A 85 1.89 -0.93 12.12
CA TRP A 85 1.43 -2.25 12.61
C TRP A 85 0.26 -2.79 11.80
N PHE A 86 -0.80 -1.99 11.67
CA PHE A 86 -2.02 -2.37 10.95
C PHE A 86 -1.78 -2.52 9.44
N GLU A 87 -0.94 -1.65 8.89
CA GLU A 87 -0.49 -1.69 7.51
C GLU A 87 0.31 -2.97 7.21
N GLY A 88 1.23 -3.34 8.10
CA GLY A 88 1.96 -4.61 8.04
C GLY A 88 1.01 -5.81 8.09
N TYR A 89 0.14 -5.88 9.10
CA TYR A 89 -0.84 -6.98 9.27
C TYR A 89 -1.76 -7.16 8.07
N ALA A 90 -2.23 -6.07 7.47
CA ALA A 90 -3.07 -6.12 6.28
C ALA A 90 -2.37 -6.80 5.09
N GLN A 91 -1.06 -6.58 4.94
CA GLN A 91 -0.25 -7.09 3.83
C GLN A 91 0.19 -8.55 3.98
N VAL A 92 0.17 -9.09 5.20
CA VAL A 92 0.69 -10.43 5.50
C VAL A 92 -0.40 -11.42 5.95
N LYS A 93 -1.69 -11.07 5.77
CA LYS A 93 -2.86 -11.85 6.26
C LYS A 93 -2.86 -13.33 5.88
N ASN A 94 -2.15 -13.72 4.83
CA ASN A 94 -2.06 -15.10 4.35
C ASN A 94 -0.64 -15.70 4.44
N GLN A 95 0.23 -15.12 5.25
CA GLN A 95 1.58 -15.59 5.52
C GLN A 95 1.66 -16.04 7.00
N PRO A 96 1.93 -17.32 7.31
CA PRO A 96 2.30 -17.73 8.65
C PRO A 96 3.61 -17.05 9.05
N PRO A 97 3.78 -16.62 10.31
CA PRO A 97 2.88 -16.78 11.47
C PRO A 97 1.83 -15.66 11.61
N LEU A 98 1.74 -14.73 10.67
CA LEU A 98 0.98 -13.48 10.78
C LEU A 98 -0.45 -13.56 10.22
N MET A 99 -0.95 -14.78 10.01
CA MET A 99 -2.34 -15.02 9.61
C MET A 99 -3.29 -14.65 10.75
N GLY A 100 -4.39 -13.95 10.42
CA GLY A 100 -5.42 -13.58 11.39
C GLY A 100 -5.09 -12.39 12.30
N GLN A 101 -3.90 -11.80 12.18
CA GLN A 101 -3.45 -10.69 13.04
C GLN A 101 -4.38 -9.47 12.99
N VAL A 102 -4.91 -9.13 11.82
CA VAL A 102 -5.91 -8.05 11.70
C VAL A 102 -7.17 -8.38 12.49
N ALA A 103 -7.69 -9.61 12.41
CA ALA A 103 -8.89 -9.99 13.14
C ALA A 103 -8.66 -9.94 14.65
N LEU A 104 -7.52 -10.48 15.11
CA LEU A 104 -7.14 -10.45 16.52
C LEU A 104 -6.95 -9.02 17.05
N ALA A 105 -6.28 -8.15 16.30
CA ALA A 105 -6.15 -6.73 16.65
C ALA A 105 -7.52 -6.07 16.79
N CYS A 106 -8.43 -6.35 15.84
CA CYS A 106 -9.79 -5.83 15.86
C CYS A 106 -10.63 -6.37 17.03
N ASP A 107 -10.44 -7.62 17.43
CA ASP A 107 -11.12 -8.20 18.59
C ASP A 107 -10.67 -7.50 19.88
N VAL A 108 -9.36 -7.29 20.06
CA VAL A 108 -8.80 -6.53 21.20
C VAL A 108 -9.38 -5.11 21.24
N MET A 109 -9.39 -4.41 20.10
CA MET A 109 -9.95 -3.05 20.03
C MET A 109 -11.44 -3.02 20.35
N THR A 110 -12.21 -3.98 19.82
CA THR A 110 -13.66 -4.07 20.02
C THR A 110 -14.00 -4.33 21.49
N ASP A 111 -13.22 -5.16 22.18
CA ASP A 111 -13.38 -5.43 23.60
C ASP A 111 -13.20 -4.16 24.44
N VAL A 112 -12.18 -3.35 24.17
CA VAL A 112 -11.96 -2.07 24.87
C VAL A 112 -13.14 -1.12 24.67
N ILE A 113 -13.58 -0.94 23.42
CA ILE A 113 -14.70 -0.06 23.09
C ILE A 113 -16.01 -0.53 23.76
N THR A 114 -16.26 -1.84 23.77
CA THR A 114 -17.47 -2.42 24.38
C THR A 114 -17.49 -2.24 25.90
N LYS A 115 -16.31 -2.16 26.53
CA LYS A 115 -16.15 -1.88 27.97
C LYS A 115 -16.18 -0.38 28.31
N GLY A 116 -16.47 0.48 27.33
CA GLY A 116 -16.60 1.93 27.52
C GLY A 116 -15.30 2.72 27.34
N GLY A 117 -14.23 2.08 26.84
CA GLY A 117 -13.03 2.79 26.41
C GLY A 117 -13.21 3.53 25.09
N ASP A 118 -12.31 4.45 24.79
CA ASP A 118 -12.28 5.19 23.51
C ASP A 118 -11.40 4.52 22.44
N GLU A 119 -11.42 5.03 21.21
CA GLU A 119 -10.63 4.47 20.11
C GLU A 119 -9.11 4.59 20.28
N LEU A 120 -8.63 5.59 21.03
CA LEU A 120 -7.20 5.77 21.29
C LEU A 120 -6.72 4.71 22.29
N GLN A 121 -7.48 4.48 23.35
CA GLN A 121 -7.26 3.40 24.32
C GLN A 121 -7.33 2.03 23.64
N ALA A 122 -8.26 1.85 22.70
CA ALA A 122 -8.38 0.61 21.92
C ALA A 122 -7.11 0.36 21.07
N LEU A 123 -6.58 1.40 20.40
CA LEU A 123 -5.31 1.29 19.67
C LEU A 123 -4.14 0.95 20.61
N ALA A 124 -4.03 1.61 21.76
CA ALA A 124 -2.99 1.32 22.73
C ALA A 124 -3.08 -0.09 23.31
N ALA A 125 -4.30 -0.61 23.52
CA ALA A 125 -4.52 -1.98 23.95
C ALA A 125 -4.06 -3.00 22.90
N ALA A 126 -4.38 -2.78 21.62
CA ALA A 126 -3.88 -3.62 20.53
C ALA A 126 -2.35 -3.58 20.44
N THR A 127 -1.76 -2.39 20.59
CA THR A 127 -0.30 -2.19 20.61
C THR A 127 0.35 -2.98 21.74
N THR A 128 -0.17 -2.84 22.95
CA THR A 128 0.30 -3.57 24.13
C THR A 128 0.19 -5.07 23.91
N TYR A 129 -0.92 -5.55 23.34
CA TYR A 129 -1.12 -6.96 23.07
C TYR A 129 -0.04 -7.56 22.15
N PHE A 130 0.39 -6.82 21.13
CA PHE A 130 1.37 -7.32 20.15
C PHE A 130 2.83 -7.01 20.47
N ALA A 131 3.10 -5.87 21.11
CA ALA A 131 4.46 -5.40 21.36
C ALA A 131 4.96 -5.75 22.77
N SER A 132 4.05 -6.04 23.72
CA SER A 132 4.46 -6.39 25.08
C SER A 132 5.18 -7.73 25.13
N ASN A 133 6.29 -7.75 25.88
CA ASN A 133 7.01 -8.97 26.22
C ASN A 133 6.51 -9.60 27.54
N GLY A 134 5.46 -9.04 28.17
CA GLY A 134 4.90 -9.51 29.44
C GLY A 134 5.76 -9.20 30.68
N SER A 135 6.88 -8.50 30.53
CA SER A 135 7.76 -8.14 31.64
C SER A 135 7.14 -7.07 32.54
N ALA A 136 7.42 -7.15 33.84
CA ALA A 136 7.04 -6.10 34.78
C ALA A 136 7.83 -4.82 34.44
N GLY A 137 7.12 -3.71 34.25
CA GLY A 137 7.73 -2.44 33.81
C GLY A 137 7.99 -2.36 32.30
N TRP A 138 7.41 -3.24 31.49
CA TRP A 138 7.40 -3.06 30.04
C TRP A 138 6.84 -1.69 29.68
N CYS A 139 7.45 -1.05 28.69
CA CYS A 139 7.00 0.19 28.07
C CYS A 139 7.15 0.08 26.56
N TYR A 140 6.41 0.91 25.82
CA TYR A 140 6.46 0.93 24.36
C TYR A 140 7.57 1.87 23.87
N ASP A 141 8.55 1.30 23.17
CA ASP A 141 9.62 2.03 22.49
C ASP A 141 9.32 2.06 20.98
N PHE A 142 9.07 3.26 20.45
CA PHE A 142 8.68 3.46 19.05
C PHE A 142 9.82 4.07 18.26
N ASN A 143 9.85 3.81 16.95
CA ASN A 143 10.87 4.41 16.10
C ASN A 143 10.52 5.88 15.80
N ALA A 144 11.32 6.81 16.33
CA ALA A 144 11.12 8.25 16.14
C ALA A 144 11.47 8.76 14.73
N THR A 145 11.93 7.91 13.81
CA THR A 145 12.06 8.26 12.39
C THR A 145 10.67 8.50 11.78
N LEU A 146 10.51 9.59 11.02
CA LEU A 146 9.21 10.03 10.50
C LEU A 146 8.70 9.15 9.37
N PHE A 147 9.58 8.72 8.46
CA PHE A 147 9.18 8.08 7.21
C PHE A 147 9.98 6.80 6.92
N MET A 148 11.17 6.64 7.52
CA MET A 148 12.16 5.68 7.07
C MET A 148 12.61 4.76 8.21
N THR A 149 12.59 3.45 8.00
CA THR A 149 12.84 2.42 9.04
C THR A 149 14.31 2.29 9.49
N GLY A 150 15.11 3.35 9.42
CA GLY A 150 16.54 3.37 9.76
C GLY A 150 17.46 2.88 8.64
N PRO A 151 18.78 2.74 8.90
CA PRO A 151 19.76 2.41 7.87
C PRO A 151 19.61 0.97 7.38
N SER A 152 19.17 0.81 6.14
CA SER A 152 19.12 -0.48 5.45
C SER A 152 19.34 -0.28 3.94
N THR A 153 19.65 -1.35 3.21
CA THR A 153 19.73 -1.28 1.73
C THR A 153 18.41 -0.83 1.11
N TYR A 154 17.28 -1.24 1.69
CA TYR A 154 15.92 -0.88 1.29
C TYR A 154 15.64 0.62 1.50
N THR A 155 16.08 1.14 2.64
CA THR A 155 16.00 2.56 2.99
C THR A 155 16.90 3.39 2.07
N TYR A 156 18.12 2.91 1.78
CA TYR A 156 19.05 3.58 0.88
C TYR A 156 18.49 3.68 -0.55
N GLN A 157 17.88 2.62 -1.06
CA GLN A 157 17.18 2.64 -2.34
C GLN A 157 16.02 3.65 -2.32
N SER A 158 15.24 3.69 -1.24
CA SER A 158 14.15 4.66 -1.09
C SER A 158 14.66 6.10 -1.12
N CYS A 159 15.79 6.36 -0.46
CA CYS A 159 16.42 7.67 -0.40
C CYS A 159 17.07 8.11 -1.72
N THR A 160 17.66 7.19 -2.49
CA THR A 160 18.39 7.52 -3.72
C THR A 160 17.58 7.34 -5.00
N GLN A 161 16.58 6.47 -5.00
CA GLN A 161 15.79 6.10 -6.17
C GLN A 161 14.29 6.43 -6.02
N GLY A 162 13.85 6.76 -4.81
CA GLY A 162 12.44 7.04 -4.52
C GLY A 162 11.54 5.81 -4.53
N PHE A 163 12.10 4.61 -4.32
CA PHE A 163 11.39 3.34 -4.20
C PHE A 163 12.13 2.47 -3.18
N PRO A 164 11.45 1.63 -2.39
CA PRO A 164 10.00 1.35 -2.35
C PRO A 164 9.17 2.13 -1.33
N ASN A 165 9.74 2.59 -0.22
CA ASN A 165 8.96 3.12 0.91
C ASN A 165 8.12 4.34 0.56
N THR A 166 8.48 5.06 -0.51
CA THR A 166 7.79 6.28 -0.88
C THR A 166 6.33 6.03 -1.25
N ALA A 167 5.96 4.85 -1.76
CA ALA A 167 4.56 4.53 -2.06
C ALA A 167 3.68 4.44 -0.79
N MET A 168 4.29 4.18 0.36
CA MET A 168 3.63 4.09 1.67
C MET A 168 3.46 5.45 2.35
N LEU A 169 3.97 6.53 1.74
CA LEU A 169 3.96 7.85 2.34
C LEU A 169 2.63 8.56 2.07
N PRO A 170 1.91 9.02 3.10
CA PRO A 170 0.61 9.66 2.93
C PRO A 170 0.64 10.90 2.03
N GLU A 171 -0.50 11.16 1.38
CA GLU A 171 -0.72 12.29 0.47
C GLU A 171 -1.92 13.16 0.89
N ARG A 172 -1.91 14.44 0.47
CA ARG A 172 -2.82 15.51 0.93
C ARG A 172 -4.31 15.16 0.87
N HIS A 173 -4.72 14.28 -0.04
CA HIS A 173 -6.11 13.97 -0.33
C HIS A 173 -6.58 12.60 0.18
N THR A 174 -5.88 11.97 1.11
CA THR A 174 -6.35 10.78 1.84
C THR A 174 -7.51 11.14 2.78
N ARG A 175 -8.70 11.38 2.22
CA ARG A 175 -9.88 11.82 2.97
C ARG A 175 -11.04 10.87 2.67
N ARG A 176 -11.36 10.03 3.67
CA ARG A 176 -12.53 9.12 3.81
C ARG A 176 -12.32 7.63 3.54
N HIS A 177 -11.39 7.24 2.66
CA HIS A 177 -11.22 5.82 2.28
C HIS A 177 -9.88 5.21 2.69
N THR A 178 -9.14 5.90 3.56
CA THR A 178 -7.84 5.50 4.10
C THR A 178 -7.91 5.46 5.63
N LEU A 179 -6.92 4.85 6.25
CA LEU A 179 -6.77 4.83 7.72
C LEU A 179 -5.96 6.04 8.20
N VAL A 180 -4.95 6.43 7.41
CA VAL A 180 -4.13 7.61 7.68
C VAL A 180 -4.96 8.88 7.47
N PRO A 181 -4.84 9.87 8.38
CA PRO A 181 -5.39 11.20 8.14
C PRO A 181 -4.69 11.88 6.96
N PRO A 182 -5.28 12.97 6.42
CA PRO A 182 -4.66 13.73 5.34
C PRO A 182 -3.37 14.40 5.79
N TYR A 183 -2.25 13.80 5.40
CA TYR A 183 -0.89 14.32 5.56
C TYR A 183 -0.17 14.28 4.22
N LYS A 184 0.69 15.25 3.94
CA LYS A 184 1.51 15.26 2.72
C LYS A 184 2.97 15.22 3.10
N VAL A 185 3.64 14.13 2.75
CA VAL A 185 5.10 14.08 2.86
C VAL A 185 5.71 14.99 1.80
N HIS A 186 6.45 16.02 2.23
CA HIS A 186 7.17 16.87 1.31
C HIS A 186 8.52 16.24 0.92
N GLN A 187 8.90 16.37 -0.35
CA GLN A 187 10.19 15.86 -0.84
C GLN A 187 11.38 16.36 -0.02
N LYS A 188 11.36 17.62 0.42
CA LYS A 188 12.43 18.18 1.26
C LYS A 188 12.53 17.51 2.63
N GLU A 189 11.41 17.10 3.21
CA GLU A 189 11.40 16.41 4.51
C GLU A 189 11.99 15.01 4.35
N LEU A 190 11.59 14.29 3.31
CA LEU A 190 12.16 12.99 2.96
C LEU A 190 13.68 13.10 2.69
N GLU A 191 14.11 14.07 1.89
CA GLU A 191 15.54 14.30 1.61
C GLU A 191 16.32 14.64 2.88
N SER A 192 15.73 15.41 3.79
CA SER A 192 16.33 15.77 5.08
C SER A 192 16.51 14.54 5.97
N GLU A 193 15.49 13.71 6.13
CA GLU A 193 15.57 12.48 6.93
C GLU A 193 16.55 11.48 6.32
N CYS A 194 16.56 11.33 4.99
CA CYS A 194 17.53 10.50 4.30
C CYS A 194 18.98 10.93 4.55
N ARG A 195 19.25 12.25 4.59
CA ARG A 195 20.58 12.80 4.95
C ARG A 195 20.92 12.63 6.42
N GLN A 196 19.93 12.60 7.31
CA GLN A 196 20.16 12.28 8.73
C GLN A 196 20.58 10.82 8.90
N ILE A 197 19.98 9.90 8.13
CA ILE A 197 20.29 8.47 8.21
C ILE A 197 21.63 8.11 7.54
N PHE A 198 21.90 8.66 6.35
CA PHE A 198 23.05 8.24 5.51
C PHE A 198 24.15 9.30 5.35
N GLY A 199 23.99 10.49 5.94
CA GLY A 199 24.96 11.58 5.85
C GLY A 199 24.74 12.52 4.67
N GLN A 200 25.55 13.59 4.64
CA GLN A 200 25.41 14.69 3.67
C GLN A 200 25.86 14.33 2.25
N ASP A 201 26.69 13.29 2.10
CA ASP A 201 27.21 12.81 0.82
C ASP A 201 26.25 11.87 0.08
N LEU A 202 25.06 11.61 0.65
CA LEU A 202 24.03 10.80 0.03
C LEU A 202 23.69 11.35 -1.37
N PRO A 203 23.74 10.52 -2.43
CA PRO A 203 23.35 10.93 -3.77
C PRO A 203 21.93 11.48 -3.79
N ARG A 204 21.72 12.54 -4.58
CA ARG A 204 20.39 13.13 -4.75
C ARG A 204 19.42 12.08 -5.28
N LEU A 205 18.20 12.07 -4.73
CA LEU A 205 17.11 11.23 -5.19
C LEU A 205 16.90 11.37 -6.70
N LYS A 206 17.07 10.27 -7.43
CA LYS A 206 16.88 10.15 -8.87
C LYS A 206 16.20 8.83 -9.20
N VAL A 207 14.96 8.91 -9.66
CA VAL A 207 14.21 7.74 -10.13
C VAL A 207 14.94 7.11 -11.34
N PRO A 208 15.17 5.78 -11.33
CA PRO A 208 15.78 5.09 -12.46
C PRO A 208 15.00 5.31 -13.76
N ALA A 209 15.71 5.58 -14.86
CA ALA A 209 15.08 5.84 -16.17
C ALA A 209 14.16 4.69 -16.62
N VAL A 210 14.52 3.45 -16.29
CA VAL A 210 13.71 2.25 -16.57
C VAL A 210 12.30 2.34 -15.96
N ALA A 211 12.14 2.98 -14.80
CA ALA A 211 10.83 3.13 -14.18
C ALA A 211 9.91 4.08 -14.96
N ALA A 212 10.49 5.09 -15.65
CA ALA A 212 9.74 5.97 -16.54
C ALA A 212 9.33 5.25 -17.85
N ASP A 213 10.13 4.29 -18.29
CA ASP A 213 9.99 3.60 -19.58
C ASP A 213 9.29 2.24 -19.49
N VAL A 214 8.94 1.78 -18.29
CA VAL A 214 8.41 0.41 -18.08
C VAL A 214 7.20 0.10 -18.97
N LYS A 215 6.29 1.05 -19.20
CA LYS A 215 5.14 0.86 -20.10
C LYS A 215 5.59 0.64 -21.55
N ARG A 216 6.61 1.37 -22.01
CA ARG A 216 7.18 1.17 -23.36
C ARG A 216 7.81 -0.22 -23.46
N LEU A 217 8.64 -0.58 -22.48
CA LEU A 217 9.30 -1.89 -22.43
C LEU A 217 8.30 -3.05 -22.41
N LEU A 218 7.21 -2.94 -21.66
CA LEU A 218 6.13 -3.93 -21.64
C LEU A 218 5.45 -4.10 -23.01
N ARG A 219 5.29 -3.01 -23.76
CA ARG A 219 4.71 -3.04 -25.12
C ARG A 219 5.66 -3.66 -26.15
N GLU A 220 6.96 -3.40 -26.02
CA GLU A 220 7.98 -3.86 -26.96
C GLU A 220 8.37 -5.32 -26.72
N VAL A 221 8.67 -5.66 -25.46
CA VAL A 221 9.19 -6.97 -25.06
C VAL A 221 8.06 -7.92 -24.63
N GLY A 222 7.11 -7.43 -23.84
CA GLY A 222 6.03 -8.24 -23.26
C GLY A 222 6.56 -9.51 -22.56
N GLY A 223 5.75 -10.58 -22.58
CA GLY A 223 6.04 -11.83 -21.87
C GLY A 223 5.84 -11.76 -20.36
N VAL A 224 5.12 -10.75 -19.86
CA VAL A 224 4.98 -10.50 -18.42
C VAL A 224 3.57 -10.83 -17.95
N VAL A 225 3.48 -11.59 -16.86
CA VAL A 225 2.23 -11.83 -16.13
C VAL A 225 2.30 -11.04 -14.82
N PHE A 226 1.43 -10.05 -14.65
CA PHE A 226 1.28 -9.32 -13.39
C PHE A 226 0.29 -10.06 -12.50
N THR A 227 0.79 -10.55 -11.37
CA THR A 227 -0.02 -11.16 -10.32
C THR A 227 -0.14 -10.19 -9.14
N ASN A 228 -1.36 -9.95 -8.67
CA ASN A 228 -1.60 -9.00 -7.57
C ASN A 228 -2.66 -9.54 -6.59
N GLY A 229 -2.43 -9.37 -5.29
CA GLY A 229 -3.46 -9.58 -4.29
C GLY A 229 -4.45 -8.41 -4.23
N GLU A 230 -5.74 -8.67 -4.03
CA GLU A 230 -6.76 -7.62 -3.84
C GLU A 230 -6.49 -6.77 -2.59
N PHE A 231 -5.88 -7.36 -1.56
CA PHE A 231 -5.54 -6.74 -0.29
C PHE A 231 -4.05 -6.40 -0.16
N ASP A 232 -3.31 -6.45 -1.28
CA ASP A 232 -1.91 -6.04 -1.32
C ASP A 232 -1.81 -4.53 -1.58
N GLY A 233 -1.35 -3.76 -0.58
CA GLY A 233 -1.13 -2.31 -0.73
C GLY A 233 -0.27 -1.98 -1.95
N TRP A 234 0.75 -2.80 -2.25
CA TRP A 234 1.67 -2.62 -3.36
C TRP A 234 1.00 -2.73 -4.73
N ALA A 235 -0.15 -3.41 -4.81
CA ALA A 235 -0.95 -3.46 -6.03
C ALA A 235 -1.41 -2.06 -6.48
N GLY A 236 -1.43 -1.07 -5.57
CA GLY A 236 -1.72 0.33 -5.89
C GLY A 236 -0.72 0.98 -6.86
N GLY A 237 0.54 0.52 -6.88
CA GLY A 237 1.59 0.97 -7.79
C GLY A 237 1.88 0.02 -8.96
N SER A 238 1.15 -1.10 -9.04
CA SER A 238 1.32 -2.14 -10.05
C SER A 238 0.42 -1.89 -11.28
N PHE A 239 0.50 -2.79 -12.26
CA PHE A 239 -0.42 -2.85 -13.38
C PHE A 239 -1.50 -3.90 -13.10
N LEU A 240 -2.76 -3.50 -13.19
CA LEU A 240 -3.91 -4.34 -12.84
C LEU A 240 -4.75 -4.69 -14.07
N SER A 241 -4.63 -3.94 -15.16
CA SER A 241 -5.32 -4.21 -16.42
C SER A 241 -4.60 -3.67 -17.65
N ASP A 242 -5.11 -4.04 -18.83
CA ASP A 242 -4.64 -3.51 -20.11
C ASP A 242 -4.67 -1.98 -20.14
N GLU A 243 -5.69 -1.33 -19.56
CA GLU A 243 -5.81 0.13 -19.57
C GLU A 243 -4.66 0.82 -18.81
N ASP A 244 -4.06 0.16 -17.83
CA ASP A 244 -2.92 0.70 -17.09
C ASP A 244 -1.65 0.75 -17.97
N VAL A 245 -1.50 -0.22 -18.89
CA VAL A 245 -0.37 -0.34 -19.82
C VAL A 245 -0.64 0.38 -21.15
N TRP A 246 -1.86 0.33 -21.65
CA TRP A 246 -2.36 0.90 -22.91
C TRP A 246 -3.54 1.85 -22.64
N PRO A 247 -3.29 3.06 -22.10
CA PRO A 247 -4.36 4.04 -21.90
C PRO A 247 -5.05 4.34 -23.23
N ALA A 248 -6.39 4.35 -23.24
CA ALA A 248 -7.17 4.62 -24.43
C ALA A 248 -6.75 5.97 -25.06
N ALA A 249 -6.65 6.01 -26.39
CA ALA A 249 -6.18 7.17 -27.16
C ALA A 249 -7.02 8.45 -26.96
N HIS A 250 -8.15 8.39 -26.26
CA HIS A 250 -9.08 9.50 -26.04
C HIS A 250 -8.93 10.23 -24.69
N SER A 251 -7.91 9.94 -23.88
CA SER A 251 -7.73 10.63 -22.59
C SER A 251 -6.99 11.98 -22.67
N THR A 252 -6.43 12.35 -23.83
CA THR A 252 -5.54 13.52 -23.95
C THR A 252 -6.24 14.88 -24.14
N VAL A 253 -7.58 14.93 -24.21
CA VAL A 253 -8.29 16.16 -24.59
C VAL A 253 -8.81 16.99 -23.41
N LYS A 254 -8.88 16.48 -22.17
CA LYS A 254 -9.50 17.24 -21.05
C LYS A 254 -8.56 17.94 -20.07
N THR A 255 -7.24 17.75 -20.16
CA THR A 255 -6.33 18.34 -19.15
C THR A 255 -6.06 19.82 -19.36
N ARG A 256 -6.29 20.38 -20.57
CA ARG A 256 -5.99 21.80 -20.84
C ARG A 256 -7.15 22.77 -20.52
N GLN A 257 -8.40 22.30 -20.46
CA GLN A 257 -9.55 23.15 -20.09
C GLN A 257 -9.88 23.14 -18.59
N GLN A 258 -9.55 22.07 -17.86
CA GLN A 258 -9.75 22.07 -16.39
C GLN A 258 -8.70 22.89 -15.62
N GLN A 259 -7.55 23.19 -16.22
CA GLN A 259 -6.51 24.03 -15.61
C GLN A 259 -6.83 25.54 -15.66
N GLN A 260 -7.90 25.95 -16.36
CA GLN A 260 -8.38 27.33 -16.42
C GLN A 260 -9.72 27.58 -15.69
N GLN A 261 -10.31 26.57 -15.04
CA GLN A 261 -11.61 26.69 -14.36
C GLN A 261 -11.66 26.14 -12.92
N SER A 262 -10.54 25.90 -12.25
CA SER A 262 -10.51 25.61 -10.80
C SER A 262 -10.44 26.91 -9.96
N GLY A 263 -11.46 27.74 -10.16
CA GLY A 263 -11.78 28.91 -9.35
C GLY A 263 -13.24 28.89 -8.90
N ALA A 264 -13.79 27.73 -8.55
CA ALA A 264 -15.03 27.60 -7.77
C ALA A 264 -15.21 26.14 -7.32
N ALA A 265 -15.61 25.97 -6.06
CA ALA A 265 -15.88 24.68 -5.45
C ALA A 265 -17.06 23.97 -6.15
N ALA A 266 -16.81 22.77 -6.68
CA ALA A 266 -17.85 21.80 -6.98
C ALA A 266 -17.32 20.39 -6.73
N SER A 267 -17.95 19.71 -5.78
CA SER A 267 -17.74 18.31 -5.42
C SER A 267 -18.02 17.38 -6.61
N GLN A 268 -16.97 16.95 -7.32
CA GLN A 268 -17.07 15.77 -8.17
C GLN A 268 -16.78 14.54 -7.31
N GLY A 269 -17.84 13.80 -6.99
CA GLY A 269 -17.74 12.55 -6.26
C GLY A 269 -16.91 11.52 -7.04
N LEU A 270 -15.83 11.06 -6.44
CA LEU A 270 -15.05 9.93 -6.93
C LEU A 270 -15.88 8.64 -6.83
N PRO A 271 -15.71 7.68 -7.77
CA PRO A 271 -16.48 6.45 -7.75
C PRO A 271 -16.18 5.63 -6.48
N PRO A 272 -17.18 4.92 -5.92
CA PRO A 272 -17.03 4.14 -4.68
C PRO A 272 -15.98 3.02 -4.84
N ALA A 273 -15.43 2.55 -3.71
CA ALA A 273 -14.45 1.45 -3.66
C ALA A 273 -14.89 0.18 -4.40
N SER A 274 -16.21 -0.04 -4.56
CA SER A 274 -16.78 -1.12 -5.38
C SER A 274 -16.47 -1.02 -6.88
N SER A 275 -15.93 0.12 -7.36
CA SER A 275 -15.46 0.29 -8.73
C SER A 275 -14.09 -0.34 -8.98
N ILE A 276 -13.25 -0.47 -7.95
CA ILE A 276 -11.95 -1.16 -8.03
C ILE A 276 -12.21 -2.67 -8.04
N SER A 277 -13.02 -3.18 -7.10
CA SER A 277 -13.45 -4.57 -7.12
C SER A 277 -14.23 -4.92 -8.39
N ARG A 278 -14.99 -3.98 -8.99
CA ARG A 278 -15.61 -4.18 -10.32
C ARG A 278 -14.60 -4.18 -11.46
N ARG A 279 -13.55 -3.33 -11.44
CA ARG A 279 -12.47 -3.37 -12.45
C ARG A 279 -11.65 -4.66 -12.34
N LEU A 280 -11.37 -5.11 -11.12
CA LEU A 280 -10.71 -6.39 -10.84
C LEU A 280 -11.58 -7.59 -11.24
N ALA A 281 -12.90 -7.51 -11.06
CA ALA A 281 -13.84 -8.53 -11.52
C ALA A 281 -14.03 -8.51 -13.05
N ALA A 282 -14.00 -7.34 -13.68
CA ALA A 282 -14.13 -7.18 -15.13
C ALA A 282 -12.87 -7.63 -15.89
N ALA A 283 -11.68 -7.56 -15.28
CA ALA A 283 -10.45 -8.13 -15.83
C ALA A 283 -10.53 -9.66 -16.02
N GLY A 284 -11.51 -10.33 -15.39
CA GLY A 284 -11.80 -11.76 -15.58
C GLY A 284 -12.71 -12.09 -16.77
N SER A 285 -13.18 -11.11 -17.54
CA SER A 285 -14.03 -11.33 -18.71
C SER A 285 -13.34 -10.82 -19.97
N ALA A 286 -12.86 -11.76 -20.79
CA ALA A 286 -12.27 -11.47 -22.09
C ALA A 286 -13.32 -10.79 -22.99
N SER A 287 -13.14 -9.50 -23.27
CA SER A 287 -13.93 -8.77 -24.27
C SER A 287 -13.23 -8.87 -25.63
N SER A 288 -13.86 -9.59 -26.55
CA SER A 288 -13.43 -9.72 -27.93
C SER A 288 -13.96 -8.56 -28.76
N SER A 289 -13.12 -7.57 -29.09
CA SER A 289 -13.39 -6.63 -30.18
C SER A 289 -12.11 -6.32 -30.98
N SER A 290 -12.27 -6.34 -32.29
CA SER A 290 -11.24 -6.45 -33.32
C SER A 290 -10.67 -5.10 -33.74
N SER A 291 -9.37 -4.88 -33.48
CA SER A 291 -8.52 -3.94 -34.24
C SER A 291 -7.11 -4.54 -34.37
N SER A 292 -6.71 -4.86 -35.60
CA SER A 292 -5.72 -5.90 -35.92
C SER A 292 -4.24 -5.54 -35.77
N SER A 293 -3.88 -4.29 -35.42
CA SER A 293 -2.48 -3.95 -35.08
C SER A 293 -2.25 -3.75 -33.58
N SER A 294 -3.30 -3.52 -32.78
CA SER A 294 -3.20 -3.32 -31.33
C SER A 294 -3.31 -4.63 -30.52
N THR A 295 -3.92 -5.67 -31.09
CA THR A 295 -4.16 -6.96 -30.44
C THR A 295 -2.90 -7.78 -30.23
N ALA A 296 -1.92 -7.72 -31.13
CA ALA A 296 -0.69 -8.51 -31.00
C ALA A 296 0.21 -8.07 -29.84
N ALA A 297 0.30 -6.75 -29.58
CA ALA A 297 1.06 -6.20 -28.44
C ALA A 297 0.30 -6.42 -27.12
N LYS A 298 -1.02 -6.22 -27.09
CA LYS A 298 -1.88 -6.53 -25.94
C LYS A 298 -1.80 -8.01 -25.55
N ALA A 299 -1.66 -8.90 -26.53
CA ALA A 299 -1.55 -10.33 -26.29
C ALA A 299 -0.24 -10.77 -25.62
N ARG A 300 0.68 -9.86 -25.23
CA ARG A 300 1.98 -10.17 -24.61
C ARG A 300 2.09 -9.74 -23.14
N VAL A 301 1.07 -9.14 -22.54
CA VAL A 301 1.00 -8.91 -21.09
C VAL A 301 -0.29 -9.53 -20.59
N ALA A 302 -0.27 -10.09 -19.39
CA ALA A 302 -1.46 -10.64 -18.76
C ALA A 302 -1.55 -10.22 -17.30
N PHE A 303 -2.77 -10.25 -16.76
CA PHE A 303 -3.07 -9.82 -15.40
C PHE A 303 -3.86 -10.91 -14.69
N VAL A 304 -3.48 -11.21 -13.45
CA VAL A 304 -4.22 -12.13 -12.59
C VAL A 304 -4.33 -11.50 -11.21
N SER A 305 -5.56 -11.24 -10.77
CA SER A 305 -5.85 -10.73 -9.43
C SER A 305 -6.34 -11.85 -8.53
N TYR A 306 -5.79 -11.92 -7.31
CA TYR A 306 -6.15 -12.89 -6.29
C TYR A 306 -7.13 -12.25 -5.29
N LYS A 307 -8.37 -12.74 -5.31
CA LYS A 307 -9.47 -12.17 -4.51
C LYS A 307 -9.21 -12.39 -3.02
N GLY A 308 -9.30 -11.32 -2.22
CA GLY A 308 -9.05 -11.34 -0.77
C GLY A 308 -7.63 -11.76 -0.35
N ALA A 309 -6.69 -11.78 -1.27
CA ALA A 309 -5.31 -12.18 -1.04
C ALA A 309 -4.41 -10.97 -0.75
N SER A 310 -3.41 -11.12 0.11
CA SER A 310 -2.44 -10.07 0.41
C SER A 310 -1.14 -10.25 -0.41
N HIS A 311 -0.03 -9.68 0.06
CA HIS A 311 1.19 -9.51 -0.70
C HIS A 311 1.81 -10.85 -1.16
N CYS A 312 2.11 -10.94 -2.46
CA CYS A 312 2.81 -12.05 -3.11
C CYS A 312 2.22 -13.45 -2.85
N THR A 313 0.91 -13.54 -2.62
CA THR A 313 0.16 -14.76 -2.23
C THR A 313 0.46 -16.00 -3.08
N ASP A 314 0.68 -15.80 -4.37
CA ASP A 314 0.94 -16.83 -5.36
C ASP A 314 2.32 -17.48 -5.26
N THR A 315 3.28 -16.78 -4.64
CA THR A 315 4.67 -17.24 -4.44
C THR A 315 4.93 -17.80 -3.04
N HIS A 316 3.97 -17.69 -2.11
CA HIS A 316 4.18 -18.09 -0.72
C HIS A 316 4.14 -19.60 -0.47
N ASN A 317 4.96 -20.02 0.48
CA ASN A 317 5.14 -21.41 0.90
C ASN A 317 3.85 -22.13 1.35
N LEU A 318 2.85 -21.44 1.94
CA LEU A 318 1.54 -22.06 2.22
C LEU A 318 0.82 -22.53 0.96
N ALA A 319 1.01 -21.83 -0.15
CA ALA A 319 0.42 -22.18 -1.44
C ALA A 319 1.00 -23.49 -1.99
N VAL A 320 2.19 -23.86 -1.51
CA VAL A 320 2.97 -25.02 -1.91
C VAL A 320 2.82 -26.15 -0.89
N HIS A 321 2.88 -25.87 0.42
CA HIS A 321 2.93 -26.86 1.49
C HIS A 321 1.57 -27.18 2.14
N SER A 322 0.60 -26.26 2.07
CA SER A 322 -0.76 -26.47 2.61
C SER A 322 -1.84 -26.07 1.61
N PRO A 323 -1.84 -26.61 0.37
CA PRO A 323 -2.76 -26.19 -0.68
C PRO A 323 -4.24 -26.39 -0.33
N ALA A 324 -4.55 -27.35 0.55
CA ALA A 324 -5.90 -27.59 1.05
C ALA A 324 -6.44 -26.46 1.95
N GLN A 325 -5.57 -25.64 2.53
CA GLN A 325 -5.94 -24.51 3.39
C GLN A 325 -6.17 -23.21 2.59
N GLN A 326 -5.97 -23.24 1.27
CA GLN A 326 -6.16 -22.06 0.43
C GLN A 326 -7.56 -22.02 -0.22
N PRO A 327 -8.12 -20.83 -0.46
CA PRO A 327 -9.29 -20.68 -1.29
C PRO A 327 -9.09 -21.36 -2.65
N SER A 328 -10.05 -22.20 -3.07
CA SER A 328 -9.97 -22.93 -4.35
C SER A 328 -9.86 -22.00 -5.57
N SER A 329 -10.31 -20.75 -5.44
CA SER A 329 -10.14 -19.68 -6.43
C SER A 329 -8.66 -19.35 -6.67
N TRP A 330 -7.82 -19.34 -5.63
CA TRP A 330 -6.40 -19.00 -5.76
C TRP A 330 -5.64 -20.07 -6.55
N ALA A 331 -6.00 -21.34 -6.40
CA ALA A 331 -5.43 -22.41 -7.21
C ALA A 331 -5.78 -22.25 -8.71
N ARG A 332 -7.01 -21.82 -9.03
CA ARG A 332 -7.42 -21.51 -10.41
C ARG A 332 -6.65 -20.31 -10.96
N GLN A 333 -6.51 -19.25 -10.17
CA GLN A 333 -5.77 -18.03 -10.55
C GLN A 333 -4.28 -18.32 -10.78
N ARG A 334 -3.63 -19.12 -9.93
CA ARG A 334 -2.25 -19.59 -10.16
C ARG A 334 -2.11 -20.37 -11.47
N ARG A 335 -3.03 -21.31 -11.73
CA ARG A 335 -3.04 -22.04 -13.02
C ARG A 335 -3.21 -21.11 -14.20
N GLN A 336 -4.09 -20.12 -14.10
CA GLN A 336 -4.27 -19.10 -15.14
C GLN A 336 -2.99 -18.30 -15.39
N ALA A 337 -2.30 -17.85 -14.33
CA ALA A 337 -1.03 -17.15 -14.45
C ALA A 337 0.03 -18.00 -15.17
N MET A 338 0.16 -19.26 -14.80
CA MET A 338 1.08 -20.20 -15.45
C MET A 338 0.69 -20.50 -16.90
N GLN A 339 -0.60 -20.57 -17.22
CA GLN A 339 -1.08 -20.73 -18.60
C GLN A 339 -0.66 -19.54 -19.46
N TYR A 340 -0.79 -18.31 -18.96
CA TYR A 340 -0.30 -17.13 -19.69
C TYR A 340 1.22 -17.17 -19.89
N ALA A 341 1.98 -17.51 -18.85
CA ALA A 341 3.43 -17.62 -18.93
C ALA A 341 3.86 -18.67 -19.98
N GLN A 342 3.23 -19.85 -19.99
CA GLN A 342 3.46 -20.90 -20.98
C GLN A 342 3.15 -20.41 -22.41
N GLN A 343 2.01 -19.74 -22.59
CA GLN A 343 1.64 -19.16 -23.89
C GLN A 343 2.64 -18.11 -24.39
N PHE A 344 3.24 -17.32 -23.49
CA PHE A 344 4.31 -16.37 -23.85
C PHE A 344 5.58 -17.12 -24.27
N ALA A 345 6.01 -18.13 -23.51
CA ALA A 345 7.17 -18.95 -23.83
C ALA A 345 7.04 -19.67 -25.18
N ASP A 346 5.87 -20.28 -25.45
CA ASP A 346 5.62 -21.00 -26.70
C ASP A 346 5.59 -20.08 -27.92
N ARG A 347 5.09 -18.85 -27.76
CA ARG A 347 5.14 -17.83 -28.82
C ARG A 347 6.58 -17.39 -29.09
N GLN A 348 7.36 -17.16 -28.04
CA GLN A 348 8.76 -16.78 -28.19
C GLN A 348 9.58 -17.87 -28.88
N ARG A 349 9.39 -19.14 -28.49
CA ARG A 349 10.05 -20.30 -29.12
C ARG A 349 9.71 -20.39 -30.61
N ARG A 350 8.43 -20.23 -30.98
CA ARG A 350 7.99 -20.22 -32.39
C ARG A 350 8.63 -19.07 -33.16
N SER A 351 8.72 -17.87 -32.58
CA SER A 351 9.36 -16.72 -33.21
C SER A 351 10.85 -16.96 -33.50
N MET A 352 11.58 -17.55 -32.54
CA MET A 352 13.00 -17.88 -32.71
C MET A 352 13.24 -18.91 -33.82
N LEU A 353 12.40 -19.96 -33.91
CA LEU A 353 12.52 -20.97 -34.96
C LEU A 353 12.30 -20.40 -36.37
N LEU A 354 11.38 -19.44 -36.51
CA LEU A 354 11.12 -18.76 -37.77
C LEU A 354 12.26 -17.81 -38.18
N GLN A 355 12.98 -17.24 -37.22
CA GLN A 355 14.14 -16.38 -37.50
C GLN A 355 15.37 -17.19 -37.91
N GLY A 356 15.60 -18.36 -37.32
CA GLY A 356 16.73 -19.23 -37.69
C GLY A 356 16.56 -20.00 -39.00
N SER A 357 15.40 -19.90 -39.65
CA SER A 357 15.11 -20.50 -40.96
C SER A 357 15.27 -19.51 -42.13
N ARG A 358 15.66 -18.27 -41.84
CA ARG A 358 16.00 -17.23 -42.82
C ARG A 358 17.51 -17.04 -42.83
#